data_AF-A0A8H3DRK3-F1
#
_entry.id   AF-A0A8H3DRK3-F1
#
_cell.length_a   1.000
_cell.length_b   1.000
_cell.length_c   1.000
_cell.angle_alpha   90.00
_cell.angle_beta   90.00
_cell.angle_gamma   90.00
#
_symmetry.space_group_name_H-M   'P 1'
#
loop_
_entity.id
_entity.type
_entity.pdbx_description
1 polymer ?
#
loop_
_entity_poly.entity_id
_entity_poly.type
_entity_poly.pdbx_seq_one_letter_code
_entity_poly.pdbx_strand_id
1 'polypeptide(L)'
;MPGPRNKPKNKKKKGNKPQPTLPPPKSTSNTKTSPPPHPQSSYAHDNISSPVVDPGTGPRVRDLYAFLNSPFAAPPSLDDPLCDWFFDSTTCAIIEQLLPQEPSLILHYNRTRLVDRICPACRRFYRLGDLLPFLAPEPGSIDDLDRQQEDSRALREQQISGLCSFVCFSLACFNYPGARGAWGRTAELLDPWTTDLLNGPGAGIPDHGMSDLVKMTRNHDLGIGYMMSKPWPGAPVLYEFDEDVAEGDPVVGDDEDEFWVEESPYSSDSEPRGRERCVKPLGASQR
;
A
#
# COMPACT_ATOMS: atom_id res chain seq x y z
N MET A 1 4.11 26.24 -58.72
CA MET A 1 5.07 25.97 -59.82
C MET A 1 6.46 25.66 -59.23
N PRO A 2 7.32 24.90 -59.95
CA PRO A 2 8.06 23.72 -59.47
C PRO A 2 9.59 23.93 -59.26
N GLY A 3 10.27 22.87 -58.76
CA GLY A 3 11.69 22.80 -58.33
C GLY A 3 12.79 22.93 -59.40
N PRO A 4 14.02 22.46 -59.12
CA PRO A 4 14.34 21.08 -59.50
C PRO A 4 15.29 20.28 -58.57
N ARG A 5 15.22 18.96 -58.78
CA ARG A 5 16.08 17.84 -58.33
C ARG A 5 17.53 17.93 -58.84
N ASN A 6 18.47 17.26 -58.16
CA ASN A 6 19.35 16.26 -58.81
C ASN A 6 20.02 15.26 -57.84
N LYS A 7 20.37 14.11 -58.41
CA LYS A 7 20.53 12.75 -57.85
C LYS A 7 22.03 12.30 -57.78
N PRO A 8 22.36 11.03 -57.41
CA PRO A 8 23.55 10.63 -56.64
C PRO A 8 24.70 10.03 -57.47
N LYS A 9 25.83 9.69 -56.82
CA LYS A 9 26.87 8.81 -57.37
C LYS A 9 27.09 7.54 -56.52
N ASN A 10 26.80 6.42 -57.15
CA ASN A 10 27.16 5.04 -56.81
C ASN A 10 28.64 4.78 -57.17
N LYS A 11 29.33 3.90 -56.44
CA LYS A 11 30.27 2.92 -57.05
C LYS A 11 30.54 1.71 -56.13
N LYS A 12 29.99 0.58 -56.55
CA LYS A 12 30.32 -0.82 -56.20
C LYS A 12 31.72 -1.20 -56.73
N LYS A 13 32.39 -2.15 -56.06
CA LYS A 13 32.94 -3.44 -56.58
C LYS A 13 33.59 -4.21 -55.40
N LYS A 14 33.09 -5.40 -55.01
CA LYS A 14 33.41 -6.77 -55.51
C LYS A 14 34.93 -7.07 -55.44
N GLY A 15 35.45 -8.15 -54.88
CA GLY A 15 34.91 -9.39 -54.31
C GLY A 15 36.02 -10.48 -54.30
N ASN A 16 35.72 -11.63 -53.67
CA ASN A 16 36.31 -12.98 -53.77
C ASN A 16 37.37 -13.48 -52.76
N LYS A 17 36.91 -14.44 -51.93
CA LYS A 17 37.59 -15.64 -51.35
C LYS A 17 38.02 -16.63 -52.47
N PRO A 18 38.91 -17.64 -52.29
CA PRO A 18 38.85 -18.69 -51.24
C PRO A 18 40.19 -19.29 -50.69
N GLN A 19 40.04 -20.17 -49.67
CA GLN A 19 40.97 -21.09 -48.97
C GLN A 19 41.42 -22.32 -49.85
N PRO A 20 42.08 -23.41 -49.36
CA PRO A 20 43.14 -23.68 -48.34
C PRO A 20 44.24 -24.69 -48.81
N THR A 21 45.36 -24.90 -48.08
CA THR A 21 46.19 -26.15 -48.18
C THR A 21 47.17 -26.37 -47.00
N LEU A 22 47.34 -27.63 -46.56
CA LEU A 22 48.29 -28.28 -45.60
C LEU A 22 49.14 -29.35 -46.38
N PRO A 23 50.13 -30.16 -45.87
CA PRO A 23 50.94 -30.27 -44.62
C PRO A 23 52.49 -30.60 -44.88
N PRO A 24 53.23 -31.52 -44.19
CA PRO A 24 54.06 -31.52 -42.92
C PRO A 24 55.59 -31.87 -43.15
N PRO A 25 56.45 -32.57 -42.32
CA PRO A 25 56.67 -32.78 -40.85
C PRO A 25 58.17 -32.64 -40.36
N LYS A 26 58.44 -32.99 -39.07
CA LYS A 26 59.71 -33.41 -38.36
C LYS A 26 60.27 -32.36 -37.36
N SER A 27 60.76 -32.67 -36.15
CA SER A 27 60.98 -33.92 -35.39
C SER A 27 61.34 -33.59 -33.93
N THR A 28 60.74 -34.33 -32.98
CA THR A 28 61.26 -34.83 -31.68
C THR A 28 62.30 -34.02 -30.88
N SER A 29 61.92 -33.63 -29.64
CA SER A 29 62.59 -34.13 -28.43
C SER A 29 61.74 -33.91 -27.17
N ASN A 30 61.58 -34.98 -26.41
CA ASN A 30 60.85 -35.08 -25.15
C ASN A 30 61.48 -34.24 -24.03
N THR A 31 60.66 -33.59 -23.20
CA THR A 31 60.90 -33.56 -21.75
C THR A 31 59.56 -33.53 -21.02
N LYS A 32 59.36 -34.51 -20.14
CA LYS A 32 58.23 -34.66 -19.22
C LYS A 32 58.10 -33.41 -18.33
N THR A 33 56.92 -32.82 -18.29
CA THR A 33 56.43 -32.12 -17.10
C THR A 33 54.93 -32.37 -16.99
N SER A 34 54.55 -32.97 -15.87
CA SER A 34 53.17 -33.29 -15.49
C SER A 34 52.27 -32.05 -15.52
N PRO A 35 51.06 -32.11 -16.10
CA PRO A 35 50.08 -31.05 -15.90
C PRO A 35 49.47 -31.14 -14.49
N PRO A 36 49.16 -30.01 -13.85
CA PRO A 36 48.49 -29.97 -12.55
C PRO A 36 47.05 -30.52 -12.68
N PRO A 37 46.47 -31.05 -11.60
CA PRO A 37 45.12 -31.62 -11.65
C PRO A 37 44.11 -30.54 -12.02
N HIS A 38 43.28 -30.84 -13.02
CA HIS A 38 42.05 -30.11 -13.29
C HIS A 38 41.26 -29.97 -11.98
N PRO A 39 40.95 -28.75 -11.52
CA PRO A 39 39.81 -28.58 -10.64
C PRO A 39 38.59 -28.93 -11.49
N GLN A 40 37.95 -30.03 -11.11
CA GLN A 40 36.60 -30.35 -11.54
C GLN A 40 35.75 -29.09 -11.36
N SER A 41 35.06 -28.70 -12.42
CA SER A 41 34.02 -27.67 -12.41
C SER A 41 32.84 -28.15 -11.57
N SER A 42 33.03 -28.23 -10.25
CA SER A 42 31.99 -28.04 -9.26
C SER A 42 32.05 -26.55 -8.92
N TYR A 43 31.02 -25.73 -9.05
CA TYR A 43 29.62 -25.98 -8.81
C TYR A 43 28.85 -25.08 -9.78
N ALA A 44 27.73 -25.57 -10.30
CA ALA A 44 26.64 -24.65 -10.58
C ALA A 44 26.34 -23.96 -9.25
N HIS A 45 26.87 -22.76 -9.05
CA HIS A 45 26.27 -21.84 -8.12
C HIS A 45 24.88 -21.60 -8.69
N ASP A 46 23.90 -22.30 -8.14
CA ASP A 46 22.52 -21.85 -8.18
C ASP A 46 22.60 -20.37 -7.82
N ASN A 47 22.36 -19.52 -8.82
CA ASN A 47 22.35 -18.08 -8.67
C ASN A 47 21.17 -17.81 -7.73
N ILE A 48 21.41 -17.78 -6.42
CA ILE A 48 20.43 -17.37 -5.43
C ILE A 48 20.14 -15.92 -5.77
N SER A 49 19.07 -15.72 -6.52
CA SER A 49 18.62 -14.40 -6.92
C SER A 49 18.34 -13.63 -5.63
N SER A 50 19.08 -12.53 -5.42
CA SER A 50 18.85 -11.63 -4.30
C SER A 50 17.35 -11.27 -4.18
N PRO A 51 16.79 -11.23 -2.96
CA PRO A 51 15.40 -10.81 -2.72
C PRO A 51 15.18 -9.33 -3.07
N VAL A 52 16.26 -8.58 -3.27
CA VAL A 52 16.28 -7.15 -3.61
C VAL A 52 16.98 -6.92 -4.95
N VAL A 53 16.46 -5.96 -5.72
CA VAL A 53 17.08 -5.43 -6.94
C VAL A 53 17.07 -3.89 -6.91
N ASP A 54 18.15 -3.25 -7.34
CA ASP A 54 18.19 -1.78 -7.50
C ASP A 54 18.39 -1.40 -8.98
N PRO A 55 17.37 -0.84 -9.64
CA PRO A 55 17.49 -0.37 -11.02
C PRO A 55 18.17 1.02 -11.15
N GLY A 56 18.69 1.59 -10.06
CA GLY A 56 19.31 2.93 -10.03
C GLY A 56 18.36 4.06 -9.58
N THR A 57 17.10 3.72 -9.26
CA THR A 57 16.10 4.66 -8.71
C THR A 57 15.71 4.32 -7.28
N GLY A 58 16.56 3.56 -6.59
CA GLY A 58 16.32 3.04 -5.25
C GLY A 58 15.91 1.57 -5.24
N PRO A 59 16.17 0.88 -4.12
CA PRO A 59 16.08 -0.57 -4.05
C PRO A 59 14.62 -1.04 -4.01
N ARG A 60 14.36 -2.17 -4.67
CA ARG A 60 13.03 -2.76 -4.84
C ARG A 60 13.03 -4.20 -4.38
N VAL A 61 11.93 -4.60 -3.76
CA VAL A 61 11.65 -5.97 -3.39
C VAL A 61 11.32 -6.77 -4.66
N ARG A 62 12.14 -7.78 -4.94
CA ARG A 62 11.93 -8.72 -6.06
C ARG A 62 11.05 -9.89 -5.62
N ASP A 63 11.40 -10.51 -4.50
CA ASP A 63 10.66 -11.59 -3.85
C ASP A 63 10.25 -11.13 -2.45
N LEU A 64 8.94 -10.96 -2.25
CA LEU A 64 8.40 -10.42 -1.01
C LEU A 64 8.60 -11.36 0.18
N TYR A 65 8.41 -12.66 -0.01
CA TYR A 65 8.59 -13.64 1.06
C TYR A 65 10.06 -13.76 1.45
N ALA A 66 10.96 -13.85 0.46
CA ALA A 66 12.38 -13.89 0.74
C ALA A 66 12.87 -12.60 1.38
N PHE A 67 12.33 -11.43 0.98
CA PHE A 67 12.64 -10.14 1.60
C PHE A 67 12.20 -10.08 3.07
N LEU A 68 10.96 -10.48 3.38
CA LEU A 68 10.42 -10.45 4.74
C LEU A 68 11.19 -11.36 5.72
N ASN A 69 11.80 -12.43 5.22
CA ASN A 69 12.67 -13.33 5.99
C ASN A 69 14.16 -12.94 5.95
N SER A 70 14.51 -11.87 5.24
CA SER A 70 15.89 -11.41 5.09
C SER A 70 16.24 -10.31 6.09
N PRO A 71 17.54 -10.04 6.30
CA PRO A 71 18.00 -8.90 7.10
C PRO A 71 17.64 -7.52 6.54
N PHE A 72 17.14 -7.44 5.29
CA PHE A 72 16.69 -6.17 4.71
C PHE A 72 15.35 -5.71 5.28
N ALA A 73 14.53 -6.63 5.79
CA ALA A 73 13.27 -6.31 6.42
C ALA A 73 13.49 -5.83 7.86
N ALA A 74 13.01 -4.64 8.19
CA ALA A 74 13.04 -4.15 9.56
C ALA A 74 12.10 -5.00 10.44
N PRO A 75 12.44 -5.24 11.71
CA PRO A 75 11.54 -5.91 12.65
C PRO A 75 10.30 -5.04 12.92
N PRO A 76 9.16 -5.64 13.31
CA PRO A 76 7.99 -4.88 13.73
C PRO A 76 8.32 -4.08 15.00
N SER A 77 7.62 -2.96 15.20
CA SER A 77 7.68 -2.20 16.45
C SER A 77 6.57 -2.68 17.37
N LEU A 78 6.93 -3.17 18.56
CA LEU A 78 5.96 -3.62 19.57
C LEU A 78 5.72 -2.57 20.67
N ASP A 79 6.53 -1.50 20.69
CA ASP A 79 6.42 -0.42 21.67
C ASP A 79 5.35 0.62 21.28
N ASP A 80 4.89 0.59 20.03
CA ASP A 80 3.85 1.47 19.51
C ASP A 80 2.49 0.76 19.50
N PRO A 81 1.46 1.28 20.20
CA PRO A 81 0.16 0.62 20.31
C PRO A 81 -0.53 0.36 18.96
N LEU A 82 -0.31 1.23 17.97
CA LEU A 82 -0.90 1.05 16.64
C LEU A 82 -0.18 -0.08 15.90
N CYS A 83 1.15 -0.14 15.95
CA CYS A 83 1.91 -1.23 15.35
C CYS A 83 1.56 -2.59 16.01
N ASP A 84 1.41 -2.62 17.33
CA ASP A 84 1.00 -3.82 18.07
C ASP A 84 -0.39 -4.33 17.65
N TRP A 85 -1.36 -3.42 17.50
CA TRP A 85 -2.69 -3.77 16.99
C TRP A 85 -2.67 -4.42 15.60
N PHE A 86 -1.77 -3.95 14.73
CA PHE A 86 -1.58 -4.54 13.40
C PHE A 86 -0.77 -5.83 13.41
N PHE A 87 0.02 -6.08 14.47
CA PHE A 87 0.77 -7.31 14.66
C PHE A 87 -0.13 -8.46 15.16
N ASP A 88 -1.31 -8.14 15.69
CA ASP A 88 -2.30 -9.13 16.08
C ASP A 88 -2.73 -10.03 14.90
N SER A 89 -2.81 -11.34 15.19
CA SER A 89 -3.14 -12.36 14.20
C SER A 89 -4.53 -12.20 13.58
N THR A 90 -5.49 -11.65 14.34
CA THR A 90 -6.86 -11.40 13.87
C THR A 90 -6.86 -10.28 12.84
N THR A 91 -6.17 -9.18 13.14
CA THR A 91 -6.04 -8.04 12.22
C THR A 91 -5.38 -8.48 10.91
N CYS A 92 -4.31 -9.28 10.99
CA CYS A 92 -3.64 -9.82 9.81
C CYS A 92 -4.59 -10.70 8.97
N ALA A 93 -5.32 -11.62 9.60
CA ALA A 93 -6.28 -12.50 8.91
C ALA A 93 -7.40 -11.72 8.21
N ILE A 94 -7.89 -10.63 8.81
CA ILE A 94 -8.89 -9.76 8.19
C ILE A 94 -8.32 -9.06 6.96
N ILE A 95 -7.10 -8.51 7.05
CA ILE A 95 -6.44 -7.84 5.91
C ILE A 95 -6.27 -8.82 4.74
N GLU A 96 -5.90 -10.08 5.01
CA GLU A 96 -5.76 -11.12 4.00
C GLU A 96 -7.08 -11.53 3.33
N GLN A 97 -8.23 -11.35 3.99
CA GLN A 97 -9.54 -11.59 3.40
C GLN A 97 -9.98 -10.43 2.49
N LEU A 98 -9.50 -9.22 2.77
CA LEU A 98 -9.93 -7.99 2.09
C LEU A 98 -9.07 -7.63 0.88
N LEU A 99 -7.80 -8.02 0.90
CA LEU A 99 -6.84 -7.70 -0.14
C LEU A 99 -6.20 -8.96 -0.72
N PRO A 100 -5.81 -8.93 -2.01
CA PRO A 100 -4.94 -9.96 -2.56
C PRO A 100 -3.64 -10.10 -1.75
N GLN A 101 -3.05 -11.29 -1.81
CA GLN A 101 -1.90 -11.71 -0.99
C GLN A 101 -0.73 -10.71 -0.97
N GLU A 102 -0.39 -10.10 -2.11
CA GLU A 102 0.76 -9.20 -2.16
C GLU A 102 0.48 -7.85 -1.48
N PRO A 103 -0.59 -7.09 -1.83
CA PRO A 103 -0.96 -5.89 -1.10
C PRO A 103 -1.22 -6.13 0.39
N SER A 104 -1.79 -7.29 0.78
CA SER A 104 -2.04 -7.61 2.19
C SER A 104 -0.73 -7.70 2.98
N LEU A 105 0.26 -8.45 2.47
CA LEU A 105 1.59 -8.58 3.08
C LEU A 105 2.33 -7.24 3.15
N ILE A 106 2.27 -6.44 2.09
CA ILE A 106 2.89 -5.11 2.06
C ILE A 106 2.22 -4.17 3.07
N LEU A 107 0.89 -4.17 3.13
CA LEU A 107 0.13 -3.34 4.07
C LEU A 107 0.44 -3.73 5.52
N HIS A 108 0.45 -5.03 5.82
CA HIS A 108 0.82 -5.55 7.13
C HIS A 108 2.25 -5.16 7.51
N TYR A 109 3.23 -5.30 6.61
CA TYR A 109 4.60 -4.82 6.84
C TYR A 109 4.60 -3.32 7.13
N ASN A 110 3.94 -2.50 6.32
CA ASN A 110 3.93 -1.05 6.47
C ASN A 110 3.28 -0.58 7.78
N ARG A 111 2.28 -1.31 8.28
CA ARG A 111 1.50 -0.92 9.46
C ARG A 111 2.10 -1.37 10.79
N THR A 112 2.96 -2.38 10.76
CA THR A 112 3.65 -2.90 11.95
C THR A 112 5.03 -2.27 12.17
N ARG A 113 5.45 -1.32 11.31
CA ARG A 113 6.72 -0.59 11.44
C ARG A 113 6.48 0.90 11.53
N LEU A 114 7.27 1.59 12.35
CA LEU A 114 7.16 3.04 12.50
C LEU A 114 7.57 3.80 11.24
N VAL A 115 8.70 3.43 10.62
CA VAL A 115 9.32 4.25 9.55
C VAL A 115 9.62 3.49 8.26
N ASP A 116 9.89 2.20 8.32
CA ASP A 116 10.22 1.42 7.12
C ASP A 116 8.97 1.06 6.34
N ARG A 117 9.02 1.25 5.02
CA ARG A 117 7.89 1.03 4.11
C ARG A 117 8.32 0.26 2.88
N ILE A 118 7.38 -0.49 2.32
CA ILE A 118 7.42 -1.03 0.96
C ILE A 118 6.29 -0.37 0.19
N CYS A 119 6.61 0.22 -0.96
CA CYS A 119 5.60 0.80 -1.82
C CYS A 119 4.78 -0.30 -2.51
N PRO A 120 3.44 -0.36 -2.32
CA PRO A 120 2.63 -1.41 -2.92
C PRO A 120 2.60 -1.33 -4.45
N ALA A 121 2.72 -0.13 -5.04
CA ALA A 121 2.67 0.03 -6.49
C ALA A 121 3.97 -0.35 -7.21
N CYS A 122 5.13 -0.16 -6.57
CA CYS A 122 6.42 -0.27 -7.28
C CYS A 122 7.48 -1.09 -6.53
N ARG A 123 7.10 -1.66 -5.39
CA ARG A 123 7.91 -2.48 -4.49
C ARG A 123 9.21 -1.83 -3.99
N ARG A 124 9.38 -0.52 -4.16
CA ARG A 124 10.51 0.21 -3.57
C ARG A 124 10.39 0.12 -2.05
N PHE A 125 11.44 -0.29 -1.35
CA PHE A 125 11.49 -0.14 0.11
C PHE A 125 12.31 1.10 0.46
N TYR A 126 11.83 1.84 1.46
CA TYR A 126 12.31 3.17 1.80
C TYR A 126 11.91 3.52 3.24
N ARG A 127 12.46 4.59 3.79
CA ARG A 127 12.07 5.14 5.08
C ARG A 127 11.14 6.34 4.88
N LEU A 128 10.17 6.53 5.77
CA LEU A 128 9.30 7.71 5.73
C LEU A 128 10.12 9.00 5.62
N GLY A 129 9.74 9.87 4.68
CA GLY A 129 10.46 11.09 4.35
C GLY A 129 11.47 10.93 3.20
N ASP A 130 11.81 9.71 2.78
CA ASP A 130 12.66 9.50 1.61
C ASP A 130 11.92 9.91 0.34
N LEU A 131 12.34 11.02 -0.27
CA LEU A 131 11.81 11.50 -1.55
C LEU A 131 12.53 10.82 -2.73
N LEU A 132 11.83 10.61 -3.84
CA LEU A 132 12.45 10.13 -5.08
C LEU A 132 13.26 11.27 -5.73
N PRO A 133 14.57 11.10 -5.99
CA PRO A 133 15.40 12.16 -6.60
C PRO A 133 14.87 12.63 -7.96
N PHE A 134 14.29 11.73 -8.76
CA PHE A 134 13.83 12.00 -10.12
C PHE A 134 12.52 12.78 -10.22
N LEU A 135 11.82 12.97 -9.11
CA LEU A 135 10.59 13.78 -9.05
C LEU A 135 10.80 15.07 -8.27
N ALA A 136 12.01 15.30 -7.73
CA ALA A 136 12.34 16.57 -7.13
C ALA A 136 12.31 17.63 -8.24
N PRO A 137 11.50 18.70 -8.11
CA PRO A 137 11.48 19.78 -9.07
C PRO A 137 12.87 20.42 -9.15
N GLU A 138 13.28 20.83 -10.35
CA GLU A 138 14.52 21.58 -10.51
C GLU A 138 14.49 22.84 -9.62
N PRO A 139 15.60 23.22 -8.96
CA PRO A 139 15.64 24.41 -8.12
C PRO A 139 15.15 25.64 -8.89
N GLY A 140 14.08 26.29 -8.39
CA GLY A 140 13.45 27.45 -9.02
C GLY A 140 12.32 27.16 -10.02
N SER A 141 11.95 25.89 -10.22
CA SER A 141 10.80 25.52 -11.06
C SER A 141 9.43 25.66 -10.36
N ILE A 142 9.43 25.70 -9.03
CA ILE A 142 8.24 25.92 -8.19
C ILE A 142 8.63 26.80 -7.00
N ASP A 143 7.66 27.55 -6.48
CA ASP A 143 7.85 28.34 -5.25
C ASP A 143 8.15 27.42 -4.05
N ASP A 144 8.94 27.91 -3.09
CA ASP A 144 9.31 27.13 -1.91
C ASP A 144 8.10 26.71 -1.05
N LEU A 145 7.04 27.52 -1.01
CA LEU A 145 5.82 27.19 -0.27
C LEU A 145 5.07 26.03 -0.92
N ASP A 146 4.98 26.03 -2.24
CA ASP A 146 4.34 24.95 -3.01
C ASP A 146 5.11 23.65 -2.83
N ARG A 147 6.45 23.71 -2.87
CA ARG A 147 7.32 22.56 -2.62
C ARG A 147 7.13 21.96 -1.23
N GLN A 148 7.10 22.81 -0.19
CA GLN A 148 6.82 22.36 1.19
C GLN A 148 5.45 21.69 1.30
N GLN A 149 4.45 22.19 0.59
CA GLN A 149 3.12 21.58 0.58
C GLN A 149 3.12 20.21 -0.10
N GLU A 150 3.83 20.05 -1.23
CA GLU A 150 3.98 18.78 -1.91
C GLU A 150 4.73 17.75 -1.06
N ASP A 151 5.83 18.15 -0.43
CA ASP A 151 6.61 17.31 0.48
C ASP A 151 5.76 16.85 1.67
N SER A 152 4.93 17.75 2.23
CA SER A 152 3.99 17.41 3.30
C SER A 152 2.93 16.41 2.84
N ARG A 153 2.38 16.55 1.62
CA ARG A 153 1.41 15.60 1.07
C ARG A 153 2.05 14.25 0.76
N ALA A 154 3.28 14.25 0.25
CA ALA A 154 4.02 13.04 -0.02
C ALA A 154 4.31 12.27 1.27
N LEU A 155 4.80 12.95 2.31
CA LEU A 155 5.02 12.34 3.62
C LEU A 155 3.72 11.74 4.19
N ARG A 156 2.62 12.50 4.14
CA ARG A 156 1.31 12.00 4.57
C ARG A 156 0.88 10.77 3.80
N GLU A 157 1.03 10.76 2.48
CA GLU A 157 0.69 9.56 1.71
C GLU A 157 1.56 8.36 2.11
N GLN A 158 2.87 8.56 2.25
CA GLN A 158 3.77 7.49 2.68
C GLN A 158 3.34 6.89 4.04
N GLN A 159 2.81 7.72 4.94
CA GLN A 159 2.25 7.29 6.23
C GLN A 159 0.93 6.53 6.08
N ILE A 160 0.04 7.01 5.20
CA ILE A 160 -1.32 6.50 5.02
C ILE A 160 -1.32 5.16 4.27
N SER A 161 -0.73 5.13 3.07
CA SER A 161 -0.82 4.00 2.15
C SER A 161 0.51 3.30 1.90
N GLY A 162 1.63 3.93 2.29
CA GLY A 162 2.96 3.46 1.92
C GLY A 162 3.31 3.73 0.45
N LEU A 163 2.53 4.54 -0.28
CA LEU A 163 2.88 4.91 -1.65
C LEU A 163 4.02 5.94 -1.64
N CYS A 164 5.10 5.65 -2.36
CA CYS A 164 6.33 6.44 -2.27
C CYS A 164 6.31 7.75 -3.09
N SER A 165 5.33 7.93 -3.98
CA SER A 165 5.26 9.11 -4.86
C SER A 165 3.87 9.30 -5.46
N PHE A 166 3.59 10.51 -5.92
CA PHE A 166 2.34 10.85 -6.60
C PHE A 166 2.10 9.99 -7.85
N VAL A 167 3.16 9.59 -8.56
CA VAL A 167 3.07 8.66 -9.70
C VAL A 167 2.58 7.29 -9.24
N CYS A 168 3.15 6.75 -8.16
CA CYS A 168 2.73 5.47 -7.61
C CYS A 168 1.27 5.50 -7.13
N PHE A 169 0.83 6.61 -6.54
CA PHE A 169 -0.57 6.78 -6.19
C PHE A 169 -1.48 6.94 -7.39
N SER A 170 -1.08 7.71 -8.39
CA SER A 170 -1.87 7.85 -9.62
C SER A 170 -2.09 6.51 -10.34
N LEU A 171 -1.10 5.61 -10.25
CA LEU A 171 -1.24 4.23 -10.71
C LEU A 171 -2.14 3.40 -9.79
N ALA A 172 -2.03 3.56 -8.48
CA ALA A 172 -2.85 2.84 -7.50
C ALA A 172 -4.33 3.22 -7.57
N CYS A 173 -4.65 4.48 -7.90
CA CYS A 173 -6.02 4.97 -8.05
C CYS A 173 -6.46 5.04 -9.52
N PHE A 174 -5.84 4.25 -10.42
CA PHE A 174 -6.12 4.32 -11.85
C PHE A 174 -7.59 4.02 -12.21
N ASN A 175 -8.28 3.19 -11.42
CA ASN A 175 -9.72 2.97 -11.55
C ASN A 175 -10.59 4.19 -11.21
N TYR A 176 -10.01 5.20 -10.56
CA TYR A 176 -10.67 6.41 -10.08
C TYR A 176 -9.85 7.65 -10.49
N PRO A 177 -9.73 7.97 -11.79
CA PRO A 177 -8.86 9.05 -12.26
C PRO A 177 -9.22 10.43 -11.68
N GLY A 178 -10.48 10.63 -11.25
CA GLY A 178 -10.93 11.83 -10.55
C GLY A 178 -10.49 11.92 -9.08
N ALA A 179 -10.08 10.81 -8.46
CA ALA A 179 -9.72 10.73 -7.04
C ALA A 179 -8.30 11.22 -6.74
N ARG A 180 -7.66 11.93 -7.68
CA ARG A 180 -6.32 12.53 -7.48
C ARG A 180 -6.27 13.47 -6.27
N GLY A 181 -7.40 14.09 -5.95
CA GLY A 181 -7.57 14.94 -4.77
C GLY A 181 -7.35 14.22 -3.43
N ALA A 182 -7.38 12.88 -3.41
CA ALA A 182 -7.15 12.09 -2.21
C ALA A 182 -5.67 11.91 -1.82
N TRP A 183 -4.73 12.37 -2.65
CA TRP A 183 -3.29 12.28 -2.37
C TRP A 183 -2.93 12.97 -1.05
N GLY A 184 -2.38 12.20 -0.11
CA GLY A 184 -1.98 12.69 1.21
C GLY A 184 -3.14 13.07 2.12
N ARG A 185 -4.37 12.62 1.83
CA ARG A 185 -5.57 12.91 2.63
C ARG A 185 -6.22 11.62 3.12
N THR A 186 -6.63 11.63 4.39
CA THR A 186 -7.51 10.64 5.03
C THR A 186 -8.97 11.09 4.91
N ALA A 187 -9.92 10.23 5.28
CA ALA A 187 -11.36 10.44 5.12
C ALA A 187 -11.86 11.77 5.71
N GLU A 188 -11.26 12.25 6.80
CA GLU A 188 -11.65 13.52 7.46
C GLU A 188 -11.29 14.76 6.61
N LEU A 189 -10.36 14.61 5.67
CA LEU A 189 -9.85 15.69 4.81
C LEU A 189 -10.34 15.56 3.36
N LEU A 190 -11.05 14.48 3.02
CA LEU A 190 -11.61 14.29 1.69
C LEU A 190 -12.88 15.12 1.52
N ASP A 191 -13.01 15.76 0.37
CA ASP A 191 -14.28 16.35 -0.02
C ASP A 191 -15.30 15.25 -0.32
N PRO A 192 -16.61 15.50 -0.11
CA PRO A 192 -17.65 14.48 -0.30
C PRO A 192 -17.64 13.85 -1.69
N TRP A 193 -17.32 14.63 -2.73
CA TRP A 193 -17.28 14.14 -4.10
C TRP A 193 -16.14 13.11 -4.31
N THR A 194 -14.94 13.39 -3.80
CA THR A 194 -13.82 12.44 -3.85
C THR A 194 -14.13 11.18 -3.04
N THR A 195 -14.78 11.31 -1.89
CA THR A 195 -15.22 10.18 -1.05
C THR A 195 -16.21 9.29 -1.80
N ASP A 196 -17.26 9.88 -2.38
CA ASP A 196 -18.27 9.16 -3.16
C ASP A 196 -17.64 8.46 -4.37
N LEU A 197 -16.70 9.14 -5.04
CA LEU A 197 -15.98 8.58 -6.18
C LEU A 197 -15.18 7.33 -5.76
N LEU A 198 -14.40 7.41 -4.67
CA LEU A 198 -13.63 6.27 -4.15
C LEU A 198 -14.54 5.14 -3.67
N ASN A 199 -15.71 5.43 -3.10
CA ASN A 199 -16.66 4.40 -2.67
C ASN A 199 -17.48 3.81 -3.82
N GLY A 200 -17.40 4.39 -5.02
CA GLY A 200 -18.05 3.88 -6.22
C GLY A 200 -17.43 2.60 -6.79
N PRO A 201 -18.01 2.07 -7.88
CA PRO A 201 -17.56 0.83 -8.52
C PRO A 201 -16.24 0.99 -9.32
N GLY A 202 -15.79 2.22 -9.58
CA GLY A 202 -14.61 2.50 -10.39
C GLY A 202 -14.77 2.14 -11.86
N ALA A 203 -13.65 2.10 -12.58
CA ALA A 203 -13.62 1.75 -14.01
C ALA A 203 -13.69 0.23 -14.30
N GLY A 204 -13.67 -0.62 -13.28
CA GLY A 204 -13.70 -2.08 -13.43
C GLY A 204 -12.43 -2.68 -14.04
N ILE A 205 -11.30 -1.96 -14.00
CA ILE A 205 -10.02 -2.42 -14.52
C ILE A 205 -9.32 -3.26 -13.44
N PRO A 206 -8.86 -4.48 -13.76
CA PRO A 206 -8.09 -5.27 -12.80
C PRO A 206 -6.82 -4.53 -12.39
N ASP A 207 -6.69 -4.21 -11.11
CA ASP A 207 -5.55 -3.47 -10.55
C ASP A 207 -4.89 -4.19 -9.38
N HIS A 208 -5.15 -5.49 -9.25
CA HIS A 208 -4.58 -6.36 -8.21
C HIS A 208 -4.81 -5.84 -6.77
N GLY A 209 -5.95 -5.19 -6.51
CA GLY A 209 -6.35 -4.72 -5.18
C GLY A 209 -5.73 -3.37 -4.79
N MET A 210 -5.10 -2.67 -5.73
CA MET A 210 -4.51 -1.36 -5.45
C MET A 210 -5.56 -0.30 -5.13
N SER A 211 -6.70 -0.31 -5.83
CA SER A 211 -7.81 0.59 -5.49
C SER A 211 -8.38 0.30 -4.12
N ASP A 212 -8.56 -0.97 -3.77
CA ASP A 212 -9.09 -1.37 -2.47
C ASP A 212 -8.12 -0.96 -1.36
N LEU A 213 -6.81 -1.13 -1.56
CA LEU A 213 -5.78 -0.61 -0.66
C LEU A 213 -5.89 0.92 -0.50
N VAL A 214 -6.07 1.68 -1.59
CA VAL A 214 -6.25 3.13 -1.51
C VAL A 214 -7.50 3.49 -0.72
N LYS A 215 -8.64 2.84 -0.98
CA LYS A 215 -9.91 3.06 -0.27
C LYS A 215 -9.77 2.75 1.22
N MET A 216 -9.28 1.56 1.56
CA MET A 216 -9.07 1.11 2.93
C MET A 216 -8.20 2.11 3.68
N THR A 217 -7.06 2.49 3.12
CA THR A 217 -6.12 3.40 3.78
C THR A 217 -6.65 4.81 3.99
N ARG A 218 -7.72 5.24 3.30
CA ARG A 218 -8.38 6.52 3.62
C ARG A 218 -9.15 6.49 4.93
N ASN A 219 -9.65 5.32 5.33
CA ASN A 219 -10.46 5.18 6.53
C ASN A 219 -9.60 5.09 7.78
N HIS A 220 -10.14 5.58 8.90
CA HIS A 220 -9.65 5.23 10.23
C HIS A 220 -9.62 3.70 10.35
N ASP A 221 -8.61 3.12 11.01
CA ASP A 221 -8.43 1.66 11.18
C ASP A 221 -8.53 0.78 9.92
N LEU A 222 -8.27 1.36 8.73
CA LEU A 222 -8.50 0.74 7.42
C LEU A 222 -9.98 0.45 7.09
N GLY A 223 -10.91 0.94 7.91
CA GLY A 223 -12.34 0.65 7.84
C GLY A 223 -12.71 -0.68 8.47
N ILE A 224 -11.78 -1.36 9.15
CA ILE A 224 -11.99 -2.68 9.77
C ILE A 224 -13.07 -2.60 10.86
N GLY A 225 -13.06 -1.56 11.69
CA GLY A 225 -14.08 -1.39 12.73
C GLY A 225 -15.50 -1.25 12.15
N TYR A 226 -15.63 -0.55 11.02
CA TYR A 226 -16.89 -0.45 10.29
C TYR A 226 -17.32 -1.79 9.69
N MET A 227 -16.39 -2.58 9.15
CA MET A 227 -16.69 -3.90 8.56
C MET A 227 -17.07 -4.94 9.61
N MET A 228 -16.44 -4.92 10.79
CA MET A 228 -16.81 -5.79 11.90
C MET A 228 -18.20 -5.46 12.46
N SER A 229 -18.61 -4.19 12.42
CA SER A 229 -19.91 -3.74 12.95
C SER A 229 -21.05 -3.84 11.94
N LYS A 230 -20.76 -3.99 10.64
CA LYS A 230 -21.78 -4.18 9.59
C LYS A 230 -21.40 -5.32 8.65
N PRO A 231 -22.15 -6.45 8.65
CA PRO A 231 -21.88 -7.52 7.70
C PRO A 231 -22.06 -7.02 6.26
N TRP A 232 -21.03 -7.16 5.43
CA TRP A 232 -21.13 -6.87 3.99
C TRP A 232 -22.11 -7.86 3.33
N PRO A 233 -22.90 -7.43 2.32
CA PRO A 233 -23.74 -8.37 1.56
C PRO A 233 -22.85 -9.40 0.85
N GLY A 234 -22.89 -10.65 1.32
CA GLY A 234 -22.07 -11.75 0.78
C GLY A 234 -20.76 -12.04 1.53
N ALA A 235 -20.53 -11.41 2.70
CA ALA A 235 -19.44 -11.85 3.58
C ALA A 235 -19.74 -13.29 4.07
N PRO A 236 -18.76 -14.22 4.04
CA PRO A 236 -18.91 -15.50 4.69
C PRO A 236 -19.16 -15.25 6.19
N VAL A 237 -20.18 -15.90 6.74
CA VAL A 237 -20.48 -15.87 8.18
C VAL A 237 -19.24 -16.41 8.89
N LEU A 238 -18.51 -15.53 9.58
CA LEU A 238 -17.19 -15.89 10.09
C LEU A 238 -17.23 -16.74 11.35
N TYR A 239 -18.31 -16.71 12.13
CA TYR A 239 -18.55 -17.61 13.26
C TYR A 239 -20.06 -17.60 13.57
N GLU A 240 -20.73 -18.75 13.53
CA GLU A 240 -21.99 -18.92 14.26
C GLU A 240 -21.59 -19.03 15.74
N PHE A 241 -21.95 -18.02 16.54
CA PHE A 241 -21.92 -18.18 17.99
C PHE A 241 -23.11 -19.08 18.30
N ASP A 242 -22.86 -20.36 18.57
CA ASP A 242 -23.88 -21.26 19.10
C ASP A 242 -24.27 -20.75 20.51
N GLU A 243 -25.22 -19.82 20.57
CA GLU A 243 -25.95 -19.50 21.79
C GLU A 243 -26.97 -20.61 22.09
N ASP A 244 -26.47 -21.83 22.30
CA ASP A 244 -27.21 -22.91 22.94
C ASP A 244 -26.68 -23.09 24.36
N VAL A 245 -26.87 -22.07 25.21
CA VAL A 245 -26.88 -22.24 26.66
C VAL A 245 -28.34 -22.27 27.08
N ALA A 246 -28.88 -23.48 27.17
CA ALA A 246 -30.24 -23.75 27.62
C ALA A 246 -30.54 -23.02 28.94
N GLU A 247 -31.59 -22.19 28.91
CA GLU A 247 -32.29 -21.70 30.10
C GLU A 247 -32.73 -22.89 30.94
N GLY A 248 -32.12 -23.04 32.11
CA GLY A 248 -32.70 -23.81 33.21
C GLY A 248 -33.58 -22.88 34.03
N ASP A 249 -34.89 -23.14 34.03
CA ASP A 249 -35.87 -22.48 34.92
C ASP A 249 -35.38 -22.50 36.39
N PRO A 250 -35.32 -21.36 37.09
CA PRO A 250 -35.21 -21.37 38.54
C PRO A 250 -36.60 -21.64 39.15
N VAL A 251 -36.69 -22.82 39.76
CA VAL A 251 -37.75 -23.26 40.66
C VAL A 251 -38.03 -22.22 41.74
N VAL A 252 -39.32 -21.94 41.92
CA VAL A 252 -39.93 -21.11 42.96
C VAL A 252 -39.58 -21.64 44.35
N GLY A 253 -39.08 -20.78 45.22
CA GLY A 253 -38.98 -20.99 46.67
C GLY A 253 -39.30 -19.69 47.39
N ASP A 254 -40.46 -19.67 48.04
CA ASP A 254 -40.84 -18.68 49.06
C ASP A 254 -39.77 -18.62 50.15
N ASP A 255 -39.48 -17.42 50.67
CA ASP A 255 -39.35 -17.13 52.11
C ASP A 255 -39.07 -15.61 52.32
N GLU A 256 -40.14 -14.92 52.70
CA GLU A 256 -40.31 -13.93 53.78
C GLU A 256 -39.20 -12.87 54.11
N ASP A 257 -39.67 -11.62 54.13
CA ASP A 257 -39.30 -10.49 55.02
C ASP A 257 -37.89 -9.88 54.99
N GLU A 258 -37.77 -8.65 54.47
CA GLU A 258 -37.32 -7.52 55.29
C GLU A 258 -37.59 -6.14 54.65
N PHE A 259 -38.24 -5.32 55.47
CA PHE A 259 -38.71 -3.96 55.27
C PHE A 259 -37.56 -2.97 55.51
N TRP A 260 -37.22 -2.14 54.52
CA TRP A 260 -36.47 -0.90 54.76
C TRP A 260 -37.09 0.27 54.00
N VAL A 261 -37.80 1.08 54.77
CA VAL A 261 -38.21 2.44 54.47
C VAL A 261 -37.08 3.37 54.91
N GLU A 262 -36.60 4.25 54.02
CA GLU A 262 -36.14 5.61 54.36
C GLU A 262 -35.94 6.39 53.05
N GLU A 263 -36.92 7.20 52.67
CA GLU A 263 -37.02 8.64 52.92
C GLU A 263 -36.33 9.52 51.86
N SER A 264 -37.18 10.05 50.98
CA SER A 264 -36.93 11.16 50.07
C SER A 264 -37.21 12.49 50.78
N PRO A 265 -36.35 13.51 50.68
CA PRO A 265 -36.74 14.87 51.00
C PRO A 265 -37.41 15.55 49.78
N TYR A 266 -38.71 15.81 49.91
CA TYR A 266 -39.46 17.03 49.55
C TYR A 266 -38.63 18.19 48.92
N SER A 267 -39.09 19.04 47.99
CA SER A 267 -40.46 19.45 47.64
C SER A 267 -40.47 20.49 46.50
N SER A 268 -41.63 20.59 45.86
CA SER A 268 -42.32 21.79 45.30
C SER A 268 -41.71 22.48 44.08
N ASP A 269 -42.31 22.33 42.89
CA ASP A 269 -43.59 22.91 42.43
C ASP A 269 -43.45 24.38 42.01
N SER A 270 -43.59 24.64 40.70
CA SER A 270 -44.06 25.87 40.03
C SER A 270 -43.61 25.93 38.56
N GLU A 271 -44.36 25.33 37.64
CA GLU A 271 -44.49 25.88 36.28
C GLU A 271 -45.38 27.15 36.35
N PRO A 272 -45.19 28.20 35.52
CA PRO A 272 -45.81 28.16 34.19
C PRO A 272 -45.17 29.00 33.05
N ARG A 273 -45.55 28.61 31.83
CA ARG A 273 -45.77 29.43 30.62
C ARG A 273 -44.55 30.02 29.87
N GLY A 274 -44.23 29.37 28.76
CA GLY A 274 -44.49 29.90 27.42
C GLY A 274 -43.67 31.09 26.91
N ARG A 275 -42.75 30.82 25.98
CA ARG A 275 -42.57 31.65 24.77
C ARG A 275 -41.71 30.92 23.73
N GLU A 276 -42.36 30.46 22.67
CA GLU A 276 -41.70 30.15 21.40
C GLU A 276 -41.00 31.42 20.87
N ARG A 277 -39.73 31.31 20.47
CA ARG A 277 -39.09 32.29 19.58
C ARG A 277 -38.82 31.64 18.25
N CYS A 278 -39.73 31.90 17.31
CA CYS A 278 -39.52 31.75 15.88
C CYS A 278 -38.45 32.77 15.44
N VAL A 279 -37.30 32.29 14.96
CA VAL A 279 -36.31 33.12 14.27
C VAL A 279 -36.48 32.89 12.78
N LYS A 280 -36.95 33.91 12.06
CA LYS A 280 -37.07 33.93 10.60
C LYS A 280 -35.72 34.27 9.95
N PRO A 281 -35.45 33.77 8.73
CA PRO A 281 -34.16 33.92 8.06
C PRO A 281 -33.91 35.34 7.54
N LEU A 282 -32.64 35.76 7.59
CA LEU A 282 -32.16 37.00 6.99
C LEU A 282 -32.20 36.87 5.47
N GLY A 283 -33.04 37.70 4.85
CA GLY A 283 -33.17 37.84 3.41
C GLY A 283 -31.94 38.48 2.78
N ALA A 284 -31.59 37.96 1.61
CA ALA A 284 -30.74 38.59 0.63
C ALA A 284 -31.34 39.92 0.16
N SER A 285 -30.49 40.93 -0.03
CA SER A 285 -30.74 41.95 -1.05
C SER A 285 -29.43 42.32 -1.70
N GLN A 286 -29.31 41.90 -2.97
CA GLN A 286 -28.52 42.59 -3.96
C GLN A 286 -29.00 44.04 -4.07
N ARG A 287 -28.05 44.97 -4.15
CA ARG A 287 -27.95 45.99 -5.20
C ARG A 287 -26.63 46.76 -5.04
#